data_AF-A0A5B0BS26-F1
#
_entry.id   AF-A0A5B0BS26-F1
#
_cell.length_a   1.000
_cell.length_b   1.000
_cell.length_c   1.000
_cell.angle_alpha   90.00
_cell.angle_beta   90.00
_cell.angle_gamma   90.00
#
_symmetry.space_group_name_H-M   'P 1'
#
loop_
_entity.id
_entity.type
_entity.pdbx_description
1 polymer ?
#
loop_
_entity_poly.entity_id
_entity_poly.type
_entity_poly.pdbx_seq_one_letter_code
_entity_poly.pdbx_strand_id
1 'polypeptide(L)'
;MQSASLEIRVWKFEEPENALMISLGAPFGKSLAMQKGFWEYIRAYMNNGPYFDEHGNHSESDAFVKSQLDVRFKMSDSFKQTLAQLKQAKNEADGKNYLGASDVAKLILEPMLYPQDRIQEFTYSIAKRRSRNRWPNVVAERLKTNGPTTRLVDLECEIAANQ
;
A
#
# COMPACT_ATOMS: atom_id res chain seq x y z
N MET A 1 -7.38 14.17 28.80
CA MET A 1 -6.92 13.26 27.72
C MET A 1 -5.64 13.84 27.14
N GLN A 2 -4.50 13.16 27.28
CA GLN A 2 -3.28 13.53 26.57
C GLN A 2 -3.35 12.90 25.18
N SER A 3 -3.60 13.72 24.16
CA SER A 3 -3.39 13.34 22.77
C SER A 3 -1.89 13.37 22.49
N ALA A 4 -1.32 12.23 22.13
CA ALA A 4 0.01 12.18 21.54
C ALA A 4 -0.13 12.11 20.01
N SER A 5 0.87 12.53 19.26
CA SER A 5 0.99 12.31 17.81
C SER A 5 2.10 11.27 17.63
N LEU A 6 1.86 10.22 16.83
CA LEU A 6 2.92 9.30 16.45
C LEU A 6 3.62 9.90 15.23
N GLU A 7 4.89 10.23 15.40
CA GLU A 7 5.71 10.85 14.35
C GLU A 7 6.92 9.97 14.07
N ILE A 8 7.25 9.83 12.79
CA ILE A 8 8.47 9.16 12.35
C ILE A 8 9.36 10.15 11.62
N ARG A 9 10.66 10.04 11.88
CA ARG A 9 11.67 10.72 11.08
C ARG A 9 12.14 9.77 9.99
N VAL A 10 12.06 10.21 8.75
CA VAL A 10 12.59 9.49 7.60
C VAL A 10 13.62 10.38 6.93
N TRP A 11 14.83 9.88 6.68
CA TRP A 11 15.85 10.61 5.92
C TRP A 11 16.21 9.87 4.65
N LYS A 12 16.77 10.61 3.70
CA LYS A 12 17.28 10.05 2.46
C LYS A 12 18.58 9.30 2.76
N PHE A 13 18.71 8.11 2.17
CA PHE A 13 19.93 7.29 2.28
C PHE A 13 21.15 8.09 1.81
N GLU A 14 22.24 8.04 2.60
CA GLU A 14 23.49 8.81 2.44
C GLU A 14 23.38 10.33 2.65
N GLU A 15 22.19 10.88 2.91
CA GLU A 15 21.94 12.32 3.11
C GLU A 15 21.06 12.54 4.36
N PRO A 16 21.59 12.29 5.58
CA PRO A 16 20.83 12.36 6.84
C PRO A 16 20.29 13.76 7.18
N GLU A 17 20.89 14.81 6.62
CA GLU A 17 20.42 16.20 6.68
C GLU A 17 19.09 16.39 5.93
N ASN A 18 18.84 15.59 4.89
CA ASN A 18 17.60 15.58 4.13
C ASN A 18 16.57 14.66 4.81
N ALA A 19 16.06 15.12 5.96
CA ALA A 19 15.07 14.42 6.76
C ALA A 19 13.69 15.06 6.72
N LEU A 20 12.66 14.22 6.74
CA LEU A 20 11.26 14.59 6.84
C LEU A 20 10.67 14.01 8.13
N MET A 21 9.92 14.84 8.86
CA MET A 21 9.07 14.39 9.94
C MET A 21 7.69 14.08 9.38
N ILE A 22 7.23 12.84 9.53
CA ILE A 22 5.95 12.36 9.02
C ILE A 22 5.08 12.00 10.22
N SER A 23 3.93 12.67 10.35
CA SER A 23 2.89 12.27 11.29
C SER A 23 2.14 11.06 10.71
N LEU A 24 2.09 9.96 11.46
CA LEU A 24 1.45 8.72 11.04
C LEU A 24 -0.06 8.69 11.28
N GLY A 25 -0.68 9.83 11.55
CA GLY A 25 -2.13 9.99 11.58
C GLY A 25 -2.59 11.22 12.35
N ALA A 26 -3.88 11.53 12.28
CA ALA A 26 -4.45 12.66 13.00
C ALA A 26 -4.18 12.55 14.52
N PRO A 27 -3.71 13.63 15.17
CA PRO A 27 -3.43 13.65 16.61
C PRO A 27 -4.72 13.64 17.47
N PHE A 28 -5.88 13.89 16.84
CA PHE A 28 -7.16 14.00 17.53
C PHE A 28 -7.75 12.63 17.86
N GLY A 29 -8.21 12.46 19.11
CA GLY A 29 -8.99 11.31 19.55
C GLY A 29 -8.20 10.02 19.81
N LYS A 30 -6.87 10.01 19.59
CA LYS A 30 -6.04 8.82 19.83
C LYS A 30 -5.38 8.89 21.21
N SER A 31 -5.54 7.84 22.00
CA SER A 31 -4.82 7.67 23.26
C SER A 31 -3.39 7.16 22.99
N LEU A 32 -2.49 7.39 23.94
CA LEU A 32 -1.13 6.85 23.90
C LEU A 32 -1.12 5.31 23.75
N ALA A 33 -2.02 4.61 24.42
CA ALA A 33 -2.15 3.15 24.31
C ALA A 33 -2.51 2.70 22.89
N MET A 34 -3.40 3.43 22.21
CA MET A 34 -3.79 3.14 20.83
C MET A 34 -2.64 3.39 19.85
N GLN A 35 -1.88 4.46 20.08
CA GLN A 35 -0.69 4.75 19.27
C GLN A 35 0.44 3.76 19.48
N LYS A 36 0.62 3.25 20.70
CA LYS A 36 1.56 2.17 20.99
C LYS A 36 1.20 0.90 20.21
N GLY A 37 -0.08 0.50 20.20
CA GLY A 37 -0.53 -0.65 19.42
C GLY A 37 -0.28 -0.49 17.92
N PHE A 38 -0.56 0.69 17.38
CA PHE A 38 -0.27 1.00 15.98
C PHE A 38 1.23 1.03 15.66
N TRP A 39 2.07 1.54 16.57
CA TRP A 39 3.51 1.49 16.42
C TRP A 39 4.05 0.05 16.42
N GLU A 40 3.59 -0.80 17.34
CA GLU A 40 3.99 -2.22 17.36
C GLU A 40 3.55 -2.93 16.09
N TYR A 41 2.39 -2.60 15.53
CA TYR A 41 1.96 -3.10 14.22
C TYR A 41 2.94 -2.70 13.10
N ILE A 42 3.30 -1.41 12.99
CA ILE A 42 4.27 -0.94 11.98
C ILE A 42 5.63 -1.61 12.18
N ARG A 43 6.12 -1.67 13.42
CA ARG A 43 7.38 -2.31 13.76
C ARG A 43 7.38 -3.79 13.37
N ALA A 44 6.31 -4.52 13.71
CA ALA A 44 6.15 -5.93 13.35
C ALA A 44 6.11 -6.12 11.82
N TYR A 45 5.37 -5.27 11.12
CA TYR A 45 5.32 -5.26 9.65
C TYR A 45 6.69 -5.01 9.02
N MET A 46 7.47 -4.05 9.54
CA MET A 46 8.79 -3.73 9.02
C MET A 46 9.84 -4.81 9.31
N ASN A 47 9.78 -5.46 10.49
CA ASN A 47 10.75 -6.47 10.88
C ASN A 47 10.44 -7.85 10.31
N ASN A 48 9.16 -8.24 10.29
CA ASN A 48 8.73 -9.60 9.94
C ASN A 48 8.14 -9.68 8.53
N GLY A 49 8.00 -8.54 7.85
CA GLY A 49 7.33 -8.44 6.56
C GLY A 49 5.80 -8.52 6.67
N PRO A 50 5.10 -8.46 5.53
CA PRO A 50 3.64 -8.50 5.47
C PRO A 50 3.02 -9.86 5.81
N TYR A 51 3.83 -10.88 6.12
CA TYR A 51 3.43 -12.28 6.20
C TYR A 51 2.74 -12.58 7.53
N PHE A 52 1.48 -12.18 7.60
CA PHE A 52 0.56 -12.56 8.64
C PHE A 52 -0.50 -13.52 8.08
N ASP A 53 -0.90 -14.51 8.87
CA ASP A 53 -2.05 -15.37 8.55
C ASP A 53 -3.39 -14.62 8.74
N GLU A 54 -4.51 -15.29 8.45
CA GLU A 54 -5.87 -14.73 8.62
C GLU A 54 -6.18 -14.32 10.07
N HIS A 55 -5.37 -14.76 11.03
CA HIS A 55 -5.51 -14.51 12.47
C HIS A 55 -4.47 -13.49 13.00
N GLY A 56 -3.61 -12.95 12.14
CA GLY A 56 -2.59 -11.96 12.50
C GLY A 56 -1.31 -12.55 13.10
N ASN A 57 -1.10 -13.87 13.05
CA ASN A 57 0.15 -14.51 13.47
C ASN A 57 1.17 -14.51 12.33
N HIS A 58 2.45 -14.65 12.64
CA HIS A 58 3.50 -14.81 11.64
C HIS A 58 3.25 -16.05 10.76
N SER A 59 3.15 -15.84 9.44
CA SER A 59 3.01 -16.90 8.46
C SER A 59 4.34 -17.15 7.77
N GLU A 60 4.82 -18.39 7.77
CA GLU A 60 5.99 -18.81 6.99
C GLU A 60 5.68 -18.88 5.48
N SER A 61 4.38 -18.91 5.12
CA SER A 61 3.92 -18.94 3.72
C SER A 61 3.43 -17.57 3.28
N ASP A 62 3.93 -17.11 2.13
CA ASP A 62 3.53 -15.85 1.52
C ASP A 62 2.30 -15.96 0.61
N ALA A 63 1.67 -17.14 0.50
CA ALA A 63 0.59 -17.39 -0.46
C ALA A 63 -0.61 -16.44 -0.28
N PHE A 64 -1.04 -16.22 0.97
CA PHE A 64 -2.14 -15.30 1.29
C PHE A 64 -1.78 -13.86 0.91
N VAL A 65 -0.61 -13.37 1.33
CA VAL A 65 -0.13 -12.02 1.00
C VAL A 65 0.04 -11.83 -0.50
N LYS A 66 0.62 -12.80 -1.21
CA LYS A 66 0.74 -12.78 -2.67
C LYS A 66 -0.62 -12.74 -3.33
N SER A 67 -1.59 -13.51 -2.85
CA SER A 67 -2.96 -13.43 -3.37
C SER A 67 -3.55 -12.04 -3.24
N GLN A 68 -3.31 -11.34 -2.13
CA GLN A 68 -3.75 -9.96 -1.90
C GLN A 68 -2.98 -8.95 -2.79
N LEU A 69 -1.67 -9.16 -2.98
CA LEU A 69 -0.82 -8.32 -3.85
C LEU A 69 -1.12 -8.53 -5.35
N ASP A 70 -1.56 -9.73 -5.73
CA ASP A 70 -2.00 -10.06 -7.09
C ASP A 70 -3.32 -9.40 -7.44
N VAL A 71 -4.13 -8.98 -6.46
CA VAL A 71 -5.27 -8.09 -6.66
C VAL A 71 -4.77 -6.69 -7.06
N ARG A 72 -4.36 -6.56 -8.32
CA ARG A 72 -4.00 -5.28 -8.91
C ARG A 72 -5.27 -4.57 -9.35
N PHE A 73 -5.88 -3.85 -8.41
CA PHE A 73 -7.02 -3.00 -8.73
C PHE A 73 -6.63 -1.97 -9.79
N LYS A 74 -7.33 -2.01 -10.93
CA LYS A 74 -7.25 -1.02 -12.00
C LYS A 74 -8.56 -0.26 -11.99
N MET A 75 -8.49 1.05 -11.76
CA MET A 75 -9.65 1.93 -11.80
C MET A 75 -10.38 1.79 -13.15
N SER A 76 -9.63 1.61 -14.24
CA SER A 76 -10.16 1.41 -15.58
C SER A 76 -10.89 0.08 -15.81
N ASP A 77 -10.74 -0.90 -14.91
CA ASP A 77 -11.49 -2.15 -14.96
C ASP A 77 -12.80 -2.10 -14.14
N SER A 78 -13.09 -0.99 -13.45
CA SER A 78 -14.31 -0.78 -12.65
C SER A 78 -15.58 -1.14 -13.42
N PHE A 79 -15.74 -0.61 -14.64
CA PHE A 79 -16.90 -0.89 -15.48
C PHE A 79 -17.06 -2.37 -15.82
N LYS A 80 -15.96 -3.08 -16.09
CA LYS A 80 -16.02 -4.53 -16.35
C LYS A 80 -16.42 -5.31 -15.11
N GLN A 81 -15.95 -4.89 -13.94
CA GLN A 81 -16.33 -5.50 -12.65
C GLN A 81 -17.81 -5.28 -12.37
N THR A 82 -18.33 -4.07 -12.57
CA THR A 82 -19.76 -3.75 -12.45
C THR A 82 -20.60 -4.61 -13.40
N LEU A 83 -20.20 -4.77 -14.66
CA LEU A 83 -20.90 -5.66 -15.60
C LEU A 83 -20.88 -7.13 -15.15
N ALA A 84 -19.76 -7.62 -14.61
CA ALA A 84 -19.67 -8.98 -14.10
C ALA A 84 -20.59 -9.19 -12.87
N GLN A 85 -20.58 -8.25 -11.93
CA GLN A 85 -21.46 -8.24 -10.76
C GLN A 85 -22.94 -8.23 -11.17
N LEU A 86 -23.30 -7.39 -12.15
CA LEU A 86 -24.66 -7.33 -12.67
C LEU A 86 -25.10 -8.61 -13.37
N LYS A 87 -24.20 -9.24 -14.12
CA LYS A 87 -24.48 -10.53 -14.74
C LYS A 87 -24.71 -11.62 -13.70
N GLN A 88 -23.94 -11.62 -12.61
CA GLN A 88 -24.12 -12.54 -11.50
C GLN A 88 -25.44 -12.29 -10.77
N ALA A 89 -25.71 -11.05 -10.38
CA ALA A 89 -26.96 -10.66 -9.71
C ALA A 89 -28.19 -10.98 -10.57
N LYS A 90 -28.09 -10.77 -11.90
CA LYS A 90 -29.12 -11.16 -12.86
C LYS A 90 -29.40 -12.66 -12.83
N ASN A 91 -28.36 -13.49 -12.79
CA ASN A 91 -28.50 -14.95 -12.76
C ASN A 91 -29.10 -15.41 -11.42
N GLU A 92 -28.67 -14.84 -10.30
CA GLU A 92 -29.15 -15.17 -8.96
C GLU A 92 -30.62 -14.78 -8.74
N ALA A 93 -31.07 -13.70 -9.37
CA ALA A 93 -32.45 -13.22 -9.26
C ALA A 93 -33.38 -13.73 -10.38
N ASP A 94 -32.96 -14.75 -11.16
CA ASP A 94 -33.72 -15.28 -12.30
C ASP A 94 -34.16 -14.19 -13.30
N GLY A 95 -33.29 -13.20 -13.48
CA GLY A 95 -33.52 -12.04 -14.35
C GLY A 95 -34.47 -10.97 -13.81
N LYS A 96 -34.98 -11.10 -12.58
CA LYS A 96 -35.98 -10.17 -12.00
C LYS A 96 -35.33 -9.25 -10.96
N ASN A 97 -35.65 -7.95 -11.01
CA ASN A 97 -35.28 -6.97 -9.97
C ASN A 97 -33.80 -6.95 -9.54
N TYR A 98 -32.88 -7.22 -10.46
CA TYR A 98 -31.44 -7.29 -10.16
C TYR A 98 -30.70 -5.95 -10.29
N LEU A 99 -31.39 -4.88 -10.68
CA LEU A 99 -30.82 -3.54 -10.86
C LEU A 99 -31.28 -2.59 -9.75
N GLY A 100 -30.33 -2.14 -8.93
CA GLY A 100 -30.53 -1.04 -8.00
C GLY A 100 -30.20 0.32 -8.61
N ALA A 101 -30.64 1.41 -7.95
CA ALA A 101 -30.29 2.78 -8.36
C ALA A 101 -28.77 3.03 -8.38
N SER A 102 -28.03 2.40 -7.45
CA SER A 102 -26.56 2.45 -7.43
C SER A 102 -25.93 1.80 -8.66
N ASP A 103 -26.52 0.72 -9.17
CA ASP A 103 -25.97 0.01 -10.32
C ASP A 103 -26.19 0.80 -11.61
N VAL A 104 -27.35 1.45 -11.73
CA VAL A 104 -27.63 2.38 -12.83
C VAL A 104 -26.66 3.57 -12.80
N ALA A 105 -26.38 4.14 -11.62
CA ALA A 105 -25.40 5.21 -11.48
C ALA A 105 -23.99 4.78 -11.92
N LYS A 106 -23.54 3.58 -11.51
CA LYS A 106 -22.25 3.02 -11.93
C LYS A 106 -22.17 2.80 -13.44
N LEU A 107 -23.23 2.26 -14.04
CA LEU A 107 -23.31 2.04 -15.50
C LEU A 107 -23.16 3.32 -16.33
N ILE A 108 -23.49 4.49 -15.75
CA ILE A 108 -23.35 5.80 -16.41
C ILE A 108 -22.01 6.44 -16.08
N LEU A 109 -21.62 6.47 -14.80
CA LEU A 109 -20.45 7.20 -14.33
C LEU A 109 -19.14 6.50 -14.67
N GLU A 110 -19.06 5.17 -14.58
CA GLU A 110 -17.80 4.44 -14.81
C GLU A 110 -17.30 4.57 -16.27
N PRO A 111 -18.15 4.46 -17.32
CA PRO A 111 -17.72 4.77 -18.68
C PRO A 111 -17.32 6.23 -18.88
N MET A 112 -18.01 7.16 -18.22
CA MET A 112 -17.71 8.60 -18.30
C MET A 112 -16.34 8.92 -17.67
N LEU A 113 -15.99 8.24 -16.58
CA LEU A 113 -14.73 8.42 -15.85
C LEU A 113 -13.57 7.58 -16.42
N TYR A 114 -13.85 6.58 -17.26
CA TYR A 114 -12.84 5.69 -17.85
C TYR A 114 -11.62 6.40 -18.47
N PRO A 115 -11.77 7.51 -19.24
CA PRO A 115 -10.61 8.23 -19.77
C PRO A 115 -9.72 8.81 -18.67
N GLN A 116 -10.32 9.38 -17.63
CA GLN A 116 -9.59 9.94 -16.48
C GLN A 116 -8.84 8.83 -15.74
N ASP A 117 -9.50 7.71 -15.46
CA ASP A 117 -8.89 6.56 -14.78
C ASP A 117 -7.70 6.01 -15.56
N ARG A 118 -7.81 5.93 -16.88
CA ARG A 118 -6.69 5.51 -17.76
C ARG A 118 -5.51 6.47 -17.72
N ILE A 119 -5.77 7.78 -17.75
CA ILE A 119 -4.72 8.81 -17.66
C ILE A 119 -4.03 8.73 -16.29
N GLN A 120 -4.81 8.56 -15.22
CA GLN A 120 -4.29 8.41 -13.86
C GLN A 120 -3.40 7.17 -13.76
N GLU A 121 -3.87 6.01 -14.22
CA GLU A 121 -3.08 4.76 -14.23
C GLU A 121 -1.77 4.90 -15.00
N PHE A 122 -1.82 5.51 -16.19
CA PHE A 122 -0.64 5.78 -16.99
C PHE A 122 0.35 6.69 -16.25
N THR A 123 -0.14 7.78 -15.67
CA THR A 123 0.66 8.74 -14.90
C THR A 123 1.34 8.07 -13.70
N TYR A 124 0.58 7.28 -12.93
CA TYR A 124 1.12 6.50 -11.80
C TYR A 124 2.16 5.48 -12.27
N SER A 125 1.95 4.81 -13.41
CA SER A 125 2.91 3.85 -13.95
C SER A 125 4.25 4.51 -14.30
N ILE A 126 4.21 5.71 -14.89
CA ILE A 126 5.41 6.50 -15.21
C ILE A 126 6.09 6.96 -13.92
N ALA A 127 5.34 7.51 -12.97
CA ALA A 127 5.88 7.98 -11.69
C ALA A 127 6.56 6.84 -10.93
N LYS A 128 5.92 5.66 -10.86
CA LYS A 128 6.48 4.46 -10.23
C LYS A 128 7.78 4.00 -10.92
N ARG A 129 7.81 4.00 -12.26
CA ARG A 129 9.02 3.65 -13.03
C ARG A 129 10.15 4.65 -12.80
N ARG A 130 9.86 5.95 -12.87
CA ARG A 130 10.85 7.02 -12.63
C ARG A 130 11.42 6.96 -11.23
N SER A 131 10.58 6.71 -10.23
CA SER A 131 11.01 6.56 -8.84
C SER A 131 12.00 5.40 -8.72
N ARG A 132 11.64 4.18 -9.14
CA ARG A 132 12.51 3.00 -9.03
C ARG A 132 13.86 3.19 -9.74
N ASN A 133 13.87 3.86 -10.89
CA ASN A 133 15.09 4.10 -11.66
C ASN A 133 16.05 5.12 -11.01
N ARG A 134 15.59 5.90 -10.04
CA ARG A 134 16.41 6.90 -9.32
C ARG A 134 16.96 6.38 -7.99
N TRP A 135 16.61 5.16 -7.60
CA TRP A 135 17.08 4.61 -6.34
C TRP A 135 18.58 4.29 -6.44
N PRO A 136 19.38 4.56 -5.40
CA PRO A 136 20.77 4.12 -5.36
C PRO A 136 20.85 2.59 -5.51
N ASN A 137 21.90 2.09 -6.17
CA ASN A 137 22.09 0.66 -6.42
C ASN A 137 22.01 -0.16 -5.12
N VAL A 138 22.61 0.35 -4.04
CA VAL A 138 22.59 -0.26 -2.70
C VAL A 138 21.16 -0.50 -2.20
N VAL A 139 20.24 0.42 -2.47
CA VAL A 139 18.83 0.30 -2.10
C VAL A 139 18.08 -0.60 -3.09
N ALA A 140 18.35 -0.47 -4.39
CA ALA A 140 17.71 -1.28 -5.43
C ALA A 140 18.02 -2.78 -5.32
N GLU A 141 19.25 -3.15 -4.95
CA GLU A 141 19.65 -4.54 -4.71
C GLU A 141 18.89 -5.17 -3.54
N ARG A 142 18.66 -4.40 -2.47
CA ARG A 142 17.91 -4.85 -1.28
C ARG A 142 16.42 -5.02 -1.54
N LEU A 143 15.86 -4.27 -2.48
CA LEU A 143 14.47 -4.44 -2.91
C LEU A 143 14.22 -5.71 -3.73
N LYS A 144 15.27 -6.42 -4.18
CA LYS A 144 15.11 -7.69 -4.89
C LYS A 144 14.64 -8.77 -3.91
N THR A 145 13.88 -9.75 -4.38
CA THR A 145 13.33 -10.83 -3.56
C THR A 145 14.40 -11.61 -2.78
N ASN A 146 15.61 -11.74 -3.33
CA ASN A 146 16.77 -12.38 -2.68
C ASN A 146 17.85 -11.35 -2.32
N GLY A 147 17.46 -10.09 -2.09
CA GLY A 147 18.37 -9.01 -1.74
C GLY A 147 18.91 -9.13 -0.30
N PRO A 148 19.98 -8.39 0.04
CA PRO A 148 20.48 -8.34 1.41
C PRO A 148 19.42 -7.81 2.38
N THR A 149 19.34 -8.40 3.58
CA THR A 149 18.43 -7.97 4.65
C THR A 149 19.06 -6.95 5.61
N THR A 150 20.31 -6.56 5.38
CA THR A 150 21.01 -5.55 6.18
C THR A 150 20.31 -4.20 6.04
N ARG A 151 19.99 -3.57 7.18
CA ARG A 151 19.28 -2.29 7.20
C ARG A 151 20.18 -1.20 6.66
N LEU A 152 19.60 -0.27 5.91
CA LEU A 152 20.35 0.86 5.35
C LEU A 152 21.06 1.69 6.42
N VAL A 153 20.42 1.86 7.58
CA VAL A 153 20.99 2.59 8.72
C VAL A 153 22.24 1.92 9.26
N ASP A 154 22.28 0.59 9.30
CA ASP A 154 23.46 -0.15 9.78
C ASP A 154 24.65 0.10 8.84
N LEU A 155 24.40 0.16 7.53
CA LEU A 155 25.44 0.49 6.54
C LEU A 155 25.92 1.93 6.67
N GLU A 156 25.01 2.88 6.89
CA GLU A 156 25.39 4.28 7.11
C GLU A 156 26.30 4.41 8.35
N CYS A 157 26.01 3.67 9.41
CA CYS A 157 26.87 3.62 10.60
C CYS A 157 28.23 2.98 10.31
N GLU A 158 28.29 1.89 9.55
CA GLU A 158 29.56 1.26 9.14
C GLU A 158 30.40 2.17 8.23
N ILE A 159 29.77 2.86 7.27
CA ILE A 159 30.45 3.81 6.39
C ILE A 159 31.00 4.98 7.20
N ALA A 160 30.20 5.54 8.10
CA ALA A 160 30.61 6.64 8.97
C ALA A 160 31.71 6.23 9.97
N ALA A 161 31.75 4.97 10.40
CA ALA A 161 32.78 4.46 11.32
C ALA A 161 34.13 4.17 10.62
N ASN A 162 34.12 3.99 9.29
CA ASN A 162 35.31 3.69 8.49
C ASN A 162 35.88 4.94 7.77
N GLN A 163 35.30 6.13 8.00
CA GLN A 163 35.81 7.43 7.56
C GLN A 163 36.53 8.14 8.71
#